data_AF-A0A0N0D440-F1
#
_entry.id   AF-A0A0N0D440-F1
#
_cell.length_a   1.000
_cell.length_b   1.000
_cell.length_c   1.000
_cell.angle_alpha   90.00
_cell.angle_beta   90.00
_cell.angle_gamma   90.00
#
_symmetry.space_group_name_H-M   'P 1'
#
loop_
_entity.id
_entity.type
_entity.pdbx_description
1 polymer ?
#
loop_
_entity_poly.entity_id
_entity_poly.type
_entity_poly.pdbx_seq_one_letter_code
_entity_poly.pdbx_strand_id
1 'polypeptide(L)'
;EYMVSKRKIILMEINESNSTPKAWEILKEKIPELSKLIKLNTFKGYVKTLIMIDKIMDKNEKIKQEKDELVSRLVKNMEEKKELEIKLSKAKNELEELGTVRQENKKLKKRLDEVRQKREAVSSELYEVRQEKMSLESRLDKVRQNKQRSTFLTSPEKKIKGDNISNRFEGWGVQLKGNYYRLFKKIEGKVKWIHIGKKWDENLAKKKVEEFKKNKEVR
;
A
#
# COMPACT_ATOMS: atom_id res chain seq x y z
N GLU A 1 56.94 -62.65 4.84
CA GLU A 1 56.54 -61.31 5.37
C GLU A 1 57.72 -60.44 5.79
N TYR A 2 58.69 -60.96 6.57
CA TYR A 2 59.82 -60.17 7.06
C TYR A 2 60.63 -59.41 5.99
N MET A 3 61.01 -60.05 4.88
CA MET A 3 61.72 -59.35 3.79
C MET A 3 60.87 -58.25 3.13
N VAL A 4 59.55 -58.44 3.06
CA VAL A 4 58.63 -57.48 2.41
C VAL A 4 58.47 -56.21 3.24
N SER A 5 58.43 -56.33 4.57
CA SER A 5 58.36 -55.18 5.47
C SER A 5 59.65 -54.34 5.46
N LYS A 6 60.80 -54.99 5.22
CA LYS A 6 62.12 -54.34 5.09
C LYS A 6 62.55 -54.11 3.64
N ARG A 7 61.67 -54.30 2.65
CA ARG A 7 62.03 -54.32 1.22
C ARG A 7 62.76 -53.07 0.74
N LYS A 8 62.38 -51.88 1.23
CA LYS A 8 63.00 -50.61 0.81
C LYS A 8 64.49 -50.57 1.19
N ILE A 9 64.82 -51.00 2.41
CA ILE A 9 66.21 -51.08 2.90
C ILE A 9 66.99 -52.14 2.12
N ILE A 10 66.40 -53.31 1.89
CA ILE A 10 67.03 -54.41 1.17
C ILE A 10 67.32 -54.02 -0.29
N LEU A 11 66.35 -53.42 -0.98
CA LEU A 11 66.49 -53.02 -2.39
C LEU A 11 67.44 -51.83 -2.57
N MET A 12 67.45 -50.90 -1.62
CA MET A 12 68.43 -49.80 -1.58
C MET A 12 69.85 -50.35 -1.52
N GLU A 13 70.12 -51.28 -0.61
CA GLU A 13 71.44 -51.89 -0.45
C GLU A 13 71.86 -52.72 -1.69
N ILE A 14 70.91 -53.40 -2.33
CA ILE A 14 71.16 -54.13 -3.58
C ILE A 14 71.55 -53.18 -4.71
N ASN A 15 70.89 -52.02 -4.81
CA ASN A 15 71.19 -51.01 -5.81
C ASN A 15 72.53 -50.31 -5.53
N GLU A 16 72.84 -49.97 -4.27
CA GLU A 16 74.09 -49.30 -3.89
C GLU A 16 75.33 -50.19 -4.07
N SER A 17 75.22 -51.47 -3.71
CA SER A 17 76.34 -52.43 -3.79
C SER A 17 76.60 -53.01 -5.17
N ASN A 18 75.72 -52.75 -6.15
CA ASN A 18 75.73 -53.28 -7.53
C ASN A 18 75.80 -54.83 -7.64
N SER A 19 75.68 -55.57 -6.54
CA SER A 19 75.91 -57.01 -6.50
C SER A 19 75.18 -57.64 -5.32
N THR A 20 74.29 -58.60 -5.59
CA THR A 20 73.50 -59.27 -4.55
C THR A 20 74.34 -59.94 -3.44
N PRO A 21 75.47 -60.61 -3.72
CA PRO A 21 76.39 -61.09 -2.67
C PRO A 21 76.97 -59.98 -1.80
N LYS A 22 77.37 -58.84 -2.37
CA LYS A 22 77.91 -57.71 -1.60
C LYS A 22 76.84 -57.08 -0.72
N ALA A 23 75.65 -56.87 -1.29
CA ALA A 23 74.47 -56.40 -0.55
C ALA A 23 74.17 -57.31 0.65
N TRP A 24 74.29 -58.62 0.48
CA TRP A 24 74.01 -59.60 1.53
C TRP A 24 74.95 -59.46 2.72
N GLU A 25 76.25 -59.28 2.50
CA GLU A 25 77.21 -59.09 3.60
C GLU A 25 76.89 -57.82 4.40
N ILE A 26 76.54 -56.73 3.73
CA ILE A 26 76.15 -55.47 4.39
C ILE A 26 74.81 -55.63 5.13
N LEU A 27 73.86 -56.37 4.54
CA LEU A 27 72.56 -56.65 5.16
C LEU A 27 72.66 -57.57 6.38
N LYS A 28 73.71 -58.40 6.52
CA LYS A 28 73.94 -59.16 7.76
C LYS A 28 74.21 -58.24 8.94
N GLU A 29 74.91 -57.13 8.71
CA GLU A 29 75.21 -56.15 9.74
C GLU A 29 73.99 -55.27 10.03
N LYS A 30 73.30 -54.79 8.98
CA LYS A 30 72.15 -53.88 9.12
C LYS A 30 70.86 -54.57 9.57
N ILE A 31 70.65 -55.83 9.17
CA ILE A 31 69.44 -56.62 9.45
C ILE A 31 69.87 -58.05 9.86
N PRO A 32 70.49 -58.22 11.04
CA PRO A 32 71.06 -59.51 11.44
C PRO A 32 70.03 -60.63 11.54
N GLU A 33 68.77 -60.31 11.88
CA GLU A 33 67.65 -61.25 11.86
C GLU A 33 67.42 -61.88 10.47
N LEU A 34 67.67 -61.14 9.39
CA LEU A 34 67.52 -61.65 8.02
C LEU A 34 68.47 -62.83 7.77
N SER A 35 69.71 -62.73 8.24
CA SER A 35 70.71 -63.80 8.11
C SER A 35 70.44 -65.02 9.00
N LYS A 36 69.69 -64.85 10.10
CA LYS A 36 69.22 -65.95 10.93
C LYS A 36 68.10 -66.73 10.24
N LEU A 37 67.29 -66.03 9.43
CA LEU A 37 66.11 -66.59 8.78
C LEU A 37 66.41 -67.28 7.45
N ILE A 38 67.32 -66.74 6.64
CA ILE A 38 67.60 -67.26 5.29
C ILE A 38 69.09 -67.27 4.95
N LYS A 39 69.48 -68.16 4.03
CA LYS A 39 70.83 -68.23 3.46
C LYS A 39 70.94 -67.40 2.17
N LEU A 40 72.16 -67.04 1.77
CA LEU A 40 72.45 -66.23 0.58
C LEU A 40 71.76 -66.75 -0.70
N ASN A 41 71.75 -68.06 -0.95
CA ASN A 41 71.13 -68.62 -2.16
C ASN A 41 69.62 -68.41 -2.18
N THR A 42 68.98 -68.58 -1.03
CA THR A 42 67.55 -68.32 -0.84
C THR A 42 67.25 -66.83 -1.00
N PHE A 43 68.09 -65.96 -0.41
CA PHE A 43 67.99 -64.51 -0.57
C PHE A 43 68.05 -64.11 -2.05
N LYS A 44 69.05 -64.61 -2.80
CA LYS A 44 69.19 -64.37 -4.26
C LYS A 44 67.92 -64.76 -5.02
N GLY A 45 67.31 -65.89 -4.68
CA GLY A 45 66.05 -66.34 -5.28
C GLY A 45 64.90 -65.36 -5.04
N TYR A 46 64.82 -64.79 -3.83
CA TYR A 46 63.76 -63.84 -3.46
C TYR A 46 63.96 -62.42 -3.96
N VAL A 47 65.18 -62.00 -4.33
CA VAL A 47 65.44 -60.62 -4.80
C VAL A 47 64.52 -60.24 -5.98
N LYS A 48 64.38 -61.11 -6.98
CA LYS A 48 63.49 -60.84 -8.13
C LYS A 48 62.04 -60.64 -7.70
N THR A 49 61.56 -61.50 -6.81
CA THR A 49 60.22 -61.40 -6.23
C THR A 49 60.06 -60.12 -5.42
N LEU A 50 61.08 -59.73 -4.67
CA LEU A 50 61.09 -58.53 -3.85
C LEU A 50 60.98 -57.26 -4.70
N ILE A 51 61.72 -57.19 -5.82
CA ILE A 51 61.61 -56.09 -6.80
C ILE A 51 60.20 -56.00 -7.37
N MET A 52 59.60 -57.14 -7.71
CA MET A 52 58.22 -57.16 -8.23
C MET A 52 57.21 -56.69 -7.19
N ILE A 53 57.34 -57.17 -5.94
CA ILE A 53 56.48 -56.76 -4.82
C ILE A 53 56.62 -55.25 -4.58
N ASP A 54 57.82 -54.70 -4.61
CA ASP A 54 58.05 -53.27 -4.39
C ASP A 54 57.32 -52.42 -5.44
N LYS A 55 57.45 -52.77 -6.72
CA LYS A 55 56.71 -52.12 -7.81
C LYS A 55 55.20 -52.22 -7.65
N ILE A 56 54.69 -53.35 -7.16
CA ILE A 56 53.25 -53.53 -6.91
C ILE A 56 52.81 -52.66 -5.73
N MET A 57 53.59 -52.60 -4.65
CA MET A 57 53.27 -51.79 -3.47
C MET A 57 53.30 -50.30 -3.79
N ASP A 58 54.26 -49.81 -4.56
CA ASP A 58 54.32 -48.42 -5.00
C ASP A 58 53.12 -48.05 -5.88
N LYS A 59 52.71 -48.95 -6.78
CA LYS A 59 51.48 -48.76 -7.57
C LYS A 59 50.24 -48.74 -6.68
N ASN A 60 50.14 -49.64 -5.71
CA ASN A 60 49.01 -49.68 -4.78
C ASN A 60 48.94 -48.41 -3.91
N GLU A 61 50.09 -47.86 -3.52
CA GLU A 61 50.15 -46.60 -2.76
C GLU A 61 49.65 -45.43 -3.60
N LYS A 62 50.04 -45.35 -4.88
CA LYS A 62 49.50 -44.34 -5.82
C LYS A 62 48.01 -44.49 -6.05
N ILE A 63 47.54 -45.72 -6.31
CA ILE A 63 46.11 -46.01 -6.49
C ILE A 63 45.31 -45.62 -5.24
N LYS A 64 45.87 -45.85 -4.05
CA LYS A 64 45.23 -45.46 -2.79
C LYS A 64 45.12 -43.94 -2.68
N GLN A 65 46.18 -43.20 -3.00
CA GLN A 65 46.16 -41.73 -3.01
C GLN A 65 45.12 -41.19 -3.99
N GLU A 66 45.11 -41.68 -5.24
CA GLU A 66 44.13 -41.28 -6.25
C GLU A 66 42.69 -41.59 -5.81
N LYS A 67 42.47 -42.76 -5.20
CA LYS A 67 41.17 -43.14 -4.65
C LYS A 67 40.72 -42.17 -3.55
N ASP A 68 41.61 -41.84 -2.61
CA ASP A 68 41.29 -40.93 -1.50
C ASP A 68 40.96 -39.53 -2.04
N GLU A 69 41.70 -39.04 -3.03
CA GLU A 69 41.40 -37.77 -3.72
C GLU A 69 40.04 -37.79 -4.42
N LEU A 70 39.73 -38.86 -5.15
CA LEU A 70 38.44 -39.01 -5.83
C LEU A 70 37.28 -39.06 -4.84
N VAL A 71 37.45 -39.75 -3.71
CA VAL A 71 36.45 -39.78 -2.63
C VAL A 71 36.23 -38.38 -2.05
N SER A 72 37.29 -37.61 -1.78
CA SER A 72 37.15 -36.24 -1.29
C SER A 72 36.41 -35.33 -2.30
N ARG A 73 36.72 -35.46 -3.60
CA ARG A 73 36.00 -34.72 -4.66
C ARG A 73 34.53 -35.13 -4.75
N LEU A 74 34.23 -36.42 -4.65
CA LEU A 74 32.85 -36.92 -4.66
C LEU A 74 32.03 -36.40 -3.49
N VAL A 75 32.60 -36.37 -2.28
CA VAL A 75 31.92 -35.81 -1.10
C VAL A 75 31.58 -34.34 -1.32
N LYS A 76 32.54 -33.54 -1.77
CA LYS A 76 32.32 -32.12 -2.08
C LYS A 76 31.22 -31.92 -3.13
N ASN A 77 31.26 -32.70 -4.22
CA ASN A 77 30.24 -32.61 -5.26
C ASN A 77 28.84 -33.01 -4.76
N MET A 78 28.75 -33.97 -3.84
CA MET A 78 27.47 -34.35 -3.23
C MET A 78 26.90 -33.24 -2.33
N GLU A 79 27.76 -32.53 -1.59
CA GLU A 79 27.36 -31.38 -0.78
C GLU A 79 26.86 -30.22 -1.67
N GLU A 80 27.62 -29.86 -2.71
CA GLU A 80 27.22 -28.85 -3.68
C GLU A 80 25.89 -29.20 -4.36
N LYS A 81 25.70 -30.47 -4.72
CA LYS A 81 24.43 -30.94 -5.30
C LYS A 81 23.25 -30.74 -4.34
N LYS A 82 23.41 -31.06 -3.06
CA LYS A 82 22.36 -30.86 -2.04
C LYS A 82 22.01 -29.37 -1.89
N GLU A 83 23.00 -28.50 -1.89
CA GLU A 83 22.75 -27.05 -1.82
C GLU A 83 21.97 -26.54 -3.04
N LEU A 84 22.33 -27.02 -4.23
CA LEU A 84 21.63 -26.67 -5.46
C LEU A 84 20.19 -27.18 -5.47
N GLU A 85 19.92 -28.39 -4.95
CA GLU A 85 18.56 -28.92 -4.80
C GLU A 85 17.70 -28.05 -3.87
N ILE A 86 18.27 -27.58 -2.75
CA ILE A 86 17.59 -26.66 -1.83
C ILE A 86 17.26 -25.34 -2.54
N LYS A 87 18.23 -24.74 -3.24
CA LYS A 87 18.03 -23.49 -3.99
C LYS A 87 16.95 -23.65 -5.07
N LEU A 88 16.97 -24.77 -5.78
CA LEU A 88 16.00 -25.10 -6.82
C LEU A 88 14.59 -25.28 -6.25
N SER A 89 14.45 -25.89 -5.07
CA SER A 89 13.15 -25.99 -4.39
C SER A 89 12.59 -24.61 -4.02
N LYS A 90 13.43 -23.70 -3.49
CA LYS A 90 13.00 -22.33 -3.15
C LYS A 90 12.53 -21.56 -4.39
N ALA A 91 13.32 -21.60 -5.47
CA ALA A 91 12.96 -20.93 -6.71
C ALA A 91 11.64 -21.45 -7.33
N LYS A 92 11.36 -22.76 -7.20
CA LYS A 92 10.08 -23.34 -7.62
C LYS A 92 8.89 -22.79 -6.84
N ASN A 93 9.03 -22.68 -5.51
CA ASN A 93 7.97 -22.13 -4.67
C ASN A 93 7.72 -20.65 -4.99
N GLU A 94 8.79 -19.85 -5.13
CA GLU A 94 8.67 -18.44 -5.53
C GLU A 94 7.99 -18.28 -6.90
N LEU A 95 8.26 -19.16 -7.85
CA LEU A 95 7.61 -19.15 -9.16
C LEU A 95 6.12 -19.45 -9.07
N GLU A 96 5.72 -20.35 -8.17
CA GLU A 96 4.32 -20.67 -7.91
C GLU A 96 3.58 -19.48 -7.29
N GLU A 97 4.18 -18.83 -6.28
CA GLU A 97 3.65 -17.61 -5.66
C GLU A 97 3.52 -16.45 -6.68
N LEU A 98 4.50 -16.26 -7.56
CA LEU A 98 4.39 -15.28 -8.64
C LEU A 98 3.25 -15.62 -9.60
N GLY A 99 2.98 -16.91 -9.81
CA GLY A 99 1.84 -17.41 -10.58
C GLY A 99 0.50 -16.96 -10.00
N THR A 100 0.31 -17.10 -8.68
CA THR A 100 -0.93 -16.68 -8.00
C THR A 100 -1.10 -15.16 -8.06
N VAL A 101 -0.07 -14.39 -7.75
CA VAL A 101 -0.07 -12.92 -7.83
C VAL A 101 -0.40 -12.44 -9.25
N ARG A 102 0.14 -13.11 -10.28
CA ARG A 102 -0.16 -12.77 -11.67
C ARG A 102 -1.64 -13.00 -12.02
N GLN A 103 -2.25 -14.07 -11.50
CA GLN A 103 -3.68 -14.34 -11.69
C GLN A 103 -4.54 -13.29 -10.97
N GLU A 104 -4.18 -12.91 -9.75
CA GLU A 104 -4.87 -11.86 -8.99
C GLU A 104 -4.80 -10.51 -9.69
N ASN A 105 -3.62 -10.11 -10.18
CA ASN A 105 -3.45 -8.89 -10.96
C ASN A 105 -4.32 -8.89 -12.22
N LYS A 106 -4.47 -10.04 -12.90
CA LYS A 106 -5.38 -10.16 -14.04
C LYS A 106 -6.84 -9.95 -13.64
N LYS A 107 -7.27 -10.46 -12.48
CA LYS A 107 -8.63 -10.23 -11.94
C LYS A 107 -8.84 -8.76 -11.55
N LEU A 108 -7.87 -8.15 -10.87
CA LEU A 108 -7.92 -6.74 -10.48
C LEU A 108 -8.00 -5.81 -11.70
N LYS A 109 -7.23 -6.09 -12.75
CA LYS A 109 -7.26 -5.32 -13.99
C LYS A 109 -8.66 -5.34 -14.64
N LYS A 110 -9.29 -6.51 -14.71
CA LYS A 110 -10.68 -6.62 -15.21
C LYS A 110 -11.66 -5.80 -14.37
N ARG A 111 -11.60 -5.92 -13.05
CA ARG A 111 -12.45 -5.13 -12.13
C ARG A 111 -12.22 -3.63 -12.30
N LEU A 112 -10.97 -3.21 -12.50
CA LEU A 112 -10.63 -1.82 -12.73
C LEU A 112 -11.27 -1.29 -14.03
N ASP A 113 -11.21 -2.07 -15.10
CA ASP A 113 -11.84 -1.73 -16.38
C ASP A 113 -13.38 -1.63 -16.24
N GLU A 114 -14.01 -2.55 -15.52
CA GLU A 114 -15.45 -2.50 -15.22
C GLU A 114 -15.83 -1.23 -14.43
N VAL A 115 -15.03 -0.86 -13.41
CA VAL A 115 -15.27 0.35 -12.62
C VAL A 115 -15.10 1.62 -13.47
N ARG A 116 -14.12 1.64 -14.39
CA ARG A 116 -13.94 2.76 -15.32
C ARG A 116 -15.14 2.94 -16.23
N GLN A 117 -15.64 1.86 -16.83
CA GLN A 117 -16.84 1.89 -17.67
C GLN A 117 -18.07 2.39 -16.91
N LYS A 118 -18.30 1.88 -15.69
CA LYS A 118 -19.40 2.36 -14.83
C LYS A 118 -19.27 3.85 -14.49
N ARG A 119 -18.05 4.32 -14.20
CA ARG A 119 -17.81 5.74 -13.93
C ARG A 119 -18.12 6.62 -15.15
N GLU A 120 -17.75 6.18 -16.35
CA GLU A 120 -18.04 6.90 -17.60
C GLU A 120 -19.54 6.98 -17.87
N ALA A 121 -20.27 5.88 -17.67
CA ALA A 121 -21.73 5.85 -17.78
C ALA A 121 -22.39 6.82 -16.79
N VAL A 122 -22.06 6.72 -15.49
CA VAL A 122 -22.60 7.62 -14.45
C VAL A 122 -22.25 9.08 -14.71
N SER A 123 -21.05 9.35 -15.24
CA SER A 123 -20.66 10.73 -15.59
C SER A 123 -21.50 11.29 -16.73
N SER A 124 -21.89 10.46 -17.69
CA SER A 124 -22.75 10.84 -18.82
C SER A 124 -24.18 11.10 -18.34
N GLU A 125 -24.75 10.20 -17.53
CA GLU A 125 -26.06 10.38 -16.90
C GLU A 125 -26.10 11.65 -16.04
N LEU A 126 -25.06 11.92 -15.24
CA LEU A 126 -24.95 13.16 -14.45
C LEU A 126 -24.95 14.42 -15.32
N TYR A 127 -24.33 14.36 -16.51
CA TYR A 127 -24.33 15.47 -17.44
C TYR A 127 -25.74 15.74 -17.96
N GLU A 128 -26.46 14.70 -18.38
CA GLU A 128 -27.85 14.83 -18.85
C GLU A 128 -28.77 15.41 -17.77
N VAL A 129 -28.73 14.87 -16.54
CA VAL A 129 -29.52 15.38 -15.41
C VAL A 129 -29.22 16.85 -15.11
N ARG A 130 -27.96 17.28 -15.25
CA ARG A 130 -27.61 18.70 -15.08
C ARG A 130 -28.22 19.58 -16.17
N GLN A 131 -28.23 19.12 -17.43
CA GLN A 131 -28.86 19.85 -18.53
C GLN A 131 -30.38 19.96 -18.34
N GLU A 132 -31.03 18.86 -17.96
CA GLU A 132 -32.46 18.85 -17.66
C GLU A 132 -32.82 19.79 -16.52
N LYS A 133 -32.04 19.77 -15.43
CA LYS A 133 -32.22 20.68 -14.29
C LYS A 133 -32.16 22.15 -14.73
N MET A 134 -31.17 22.54 -15.54
CA MET A 134 -31.07 23.92 -16.04
C MET A 134 -32.27 24.31 -16.91
N SER A 135 -32.74 23.40 -17.76
CA SER A 135 -33.94 23.61 -18.59
C SER A 135 -35.19 23.81 -17.73
N LEU A 136 -35.38 22.96 -16.70
CA LEU A 136 -36.50 23.06 -15.77
C LEU A 136 -36.45 24.34 -14.93
N GLU A 137 -35.28 24.74 -14.45
CA GLU A 137 -35.08 26.01 -13.73
C GLU A 137 -35.49 27.20 -14.61
N SER A 138 -35.04 27.23 -15.87
CA SER A 138 -35.44 28.27 -16.84
C SER A 138 -36.96 28.30 -17.08
N ARG A 139 -37.59 27.13 -17.24
CA ARG A 139 -39.05 27.02 -17.38
C ARG A 139 -39.78 27.52 -16.12
N LEU A 140 -39.27 27.17 -14.95
CA LEU A 140 -39.84 27.54 -13.67
C LEU A 140 -39.77 29.05 -13.45
N ASP A 141 -38.67 29.70 -13.83
CA ASP A 141 -38.53 31.15 -13.81
C ASP A 141 -39.50 31.85 -14.77
N LYS A 142 -39.72 31.31 -15.98
CA LYS A 142 -40.75 31.83 -16.90
C LYS A 142 -42.15 31.74 -16.30
N VAL A 143 -42.50 30.62 -15.65
CA VAL A 143 -43.79 30.47 -14.97
C VAL A 143 -43.93 31.47 -13.82
N ARG A 144 -42.89 31.66 -13.02
CA ARG A 144 -42.87 32.69 -11.95
C ARG A 144 -43.10 34.09 -12.51
N GLN A 145 -42.41 34.46 -13.59
CA GLN A 145 -42.60 35.75 -14.26
C GLN A 145 -44.01 35.91 -14.84
N ASN A 146 -44.55 34.86 -15.48
CA ASN A 146 -45.91 34.89 -16.02
C ASN A 146 -46.97 34.99 -14.93
N LYS A 147 -46.80 34.32 -13.79
CA LYS A 147 -47.70 34.46 -12.64
C LYS A 147 -47.67 35.87 -12.07
N GLN A 148 -46.50 36.49 -11.99
CA GLN A 148 -46.38 37.90 -11.60
C GLN A 148 -47.10 38.81 -12.62
N ARG A 149 -46.91 38.59 -13.92
CA ARG A 149 -47.58 39.36 -14.98
C ARG A 149 -49.10 39.14 -15.03
N SER A 150 -49.59 37.93 -14.77
CA SER A 150 -51.03 37.66 -14.71
C SER A 150 -51.67 38.23 -13.45
N THR A 151 -50.97 38.31 -12.31
CA THR A 151 -51.44 39.13 -11.17
C THR A 151 -51.54 40.62 -11.50
N PHE A 152 -50.83 41.12 -12.52
CA PHE A 152 -51.00 42.48 -13.06
C PHE A 152 -52.10 42.62 -14.13
N LEU A 153 -52.57 41.52 -14.76
CA LEU A 153 -53.52 41.56 -15.89
C LEU A 153 -54.87 40.90 -15.61
N THR A 154 -55.02 40.16 -14.51
CA THR A 154 -56.31 39.64 -14.02
C THR A 154 -56.55 40.12 -12.59
N SER A 155 -56.81 41.41 -12.47
CA SER A 155 -57.78 41.92 -11.51
C SER A 155 -58.60 43.00 -12.21
N PRO A 156 -59.91 42.81 -12.42
CA PRO A 156 -60.79 43.94 -12.58
C PRO A 156 -60.68 44.71 -11.26
N GLU A 157 -60.25 45.97 -11.32
CA GLU A 157 -60.29 46.90 -10.20
C GLU A 157 -61.74 47.05 -9.72
N LYS A 158 -62.19 46.09 -8.90
CA LYS A 158 -63.21 46.36 -7.89
C LYS A 158 -62.56 47.34 -6.93
N LYS A 159 -62.86 48.62 -7.14
CA LYS A 159 -62.71 49.69 -6.14
C LYS A 159 -63.29 49.22 -4.82
N ILE A 160 -62.44 48.70 -3.94
CA ILE A 160 -62.72 48.69 -2.51
C ILE A 160 -62.44 50.12 -2.06
N LYS A 161 -63.51 50.90 -1.91
CA LYS A 161 -63.49 52.17 -1.17
C LYS A 161 -63.00 51.85 0.25
N GLY A 162 -61.70 52.05 0.49
CA GLY A 162 -61.10 52.14 1.81
C GLY A 162 -60.90 53.62 2.12
N ASP A 163 -61.44 54.05 3.25
CA ASP A 163 -61.56 55.44 3.67
C ASP A 163 -60.27 56.25 3.50
N ASN A 164 -60.41 57.44 2.89
CA ASN A 164 -59.38 58.47 2.75
C ASN A 164 -59.00 59.03 4.14
N ILE A 165 -58.31 58.25 4.96
CA ILE A 165 -57.75 58.74 6.23
C ILE A 165 -56.40 59.36 5.89
N SER A 166 -56.33 60.69 5.92
CA SER A 166 -55.08 61.43 5.72
C SER A 166 -54.01 60.96 6.71
N ASN A 167 -52.79 60.70 6.22
CA ASN A 167 -51.63 60.32 7.04
C ASN A 167 -51.24 61.40 8.07
N ARG A 168 -51.83 62.60 7.98
CA ARG A 168 -51.71 63.69 8.96
C ARG A 168 -53.07 64.30 9.31
N PHE A 169 -53.28 64.55 10.60
CA PHE A 169 -54.46 65.21 11.16
C PHE A 169 -54.01 66.33 12.12
N GLU A 170 -54.31 67.59 11.82
CA GLU A 170 -53.92 68.77 12.61
C GLU A 170 -52.43 68.82 13.04
N GLY A 171 -51.54 68.41 12.14
CA GLY A 171 -50.09 68.36 12.40
C GLY A 171 -49.64 67.21 13.31
N TRP A 172 -50.52 66.24 13.61
CA TRP A 172 -50.19 64.93 14.16
C TRP A 172 -50.13 63.89 13.03
N GLY A 173 -49.22 62.92 13.13
CA GLY A 173 -49.20 61.77 12.24
C GLY A 173 -50.24 60.74 12.66
N VAL A 174 -50.98 60.19 11.70
CA VAL A 174 -51.95 59.11 11.94
C VAL A 174 -51.27 57.77 11.66
N GLN A 175 -51.37 56.82 12.59
CA GLN A 175 -50.83 55.47 12.41
C GLN A 175 -51.85 54.44 12.88
N LEU A 176 -52.08 53.40 12.06
CA LEU A 176 -52.75 52.18 12.48
C LEU A 176 -51.70 51.21 13.03
N LYS A 177 -51.79 50.84 14.31
CA LYS A 177 -50.91 49.81 14.91
C LYS A 177 -51.77 48.69 15.49
N GLY A 178 -51.67 47.50 14.91
CA GLY A 178 -52.63 46.42 15.15
C GLY A 178 -54.02 46.87 14.69
N ASN A 179 -55.01 46.76 15.57
CA ASN A 179 -56.40 47.12 15.27
C ASN A 179 -56.83 48.47 15.85
N TYR A 180 -55.89 49.37 16.18
CA TYR A 180 -56.21 50.68 16.76
C TYR A 180 -55.50 51.82 16.04
N TYR A 181 -56.26 52.89 15.79
CA TYR A 181 -55.75 54.17 15.32
C TYR A 181 -55.15 54.97 16.48
N ARG A 182 -53.96 55.53 16.23
CA ARG A 182 -53.27 56.42 17.16
C ARG A 182 -52.66 57.60 16.42
N LEU A 183 -52.67 58.74 17.09
CA LEU A 183 -51.97 59.95 16.67
C LEU A 183 -50.61 60.02 17.34
N PHE A 184 -49.62 60.56 16.63
CA PHE A 184 -48.30 60.82 17.19
C PHE A 184 -47.73 62.16 16.75
N LYS A 185 -47.00 62.82 17.65
CA LYS A 185 -46.28 64.05 17.37
C LYS A 185 -45.05 64.16 18.26
N LYS A 186 -43.95 64.66 17.71
CA LYS A 186 -42.74 64.96 18.48
C LYS A 186 -42.88 66.37 19.07
N ILE A 187 -42.81 66.48 20.39
CA ILE A 187 -42.95 67.73 21.14
C ILE A 187 -41.81 67.74 22.18
N GLU A 188 -40.99 68.80 22.21
CA GLU A 188 -39.83 68.93 23.12
C GLU A 188 -38.90 67.70 23.10
N GLY A 189 -38.58 67.22 21.90
CA GLY A 189 -37.66 66.07 21.72
C GLY A 189 -38.27 64.69 22.01
N LYS A 190 -39.45 64.60 22.65
CA LYS A 190 -40.12 63.33 22.98
C LYS A 190 -41.34 63.09 22.09
N VAL A 191 -41.59 61.82 21.73
CA VAL A 191 -42.78 61.44 20.95
C VAL A 191 -43.96 61.21 21.90
N LYS A 192 -45.07 61.91 21.65
CA LYS A 192 -46.33 61.75 22.37
C LYS A 192 -47.32 60.99 21.51
N TRP A 193 -48.10 60.12 22.14
CA TRP A 193 -49.08 59.26 21.50
C TRP A 193 -50.47 59.52 22.07
N ILE A 194 -51.46 59.65 21.21
CA ILE A 194 -52.88 59.77 21.59
C ILE A 194 -53.62 58.61 20.92
N HIS A 195 -54.28 57.77 21.71
CA HIS A 195 -55.03 56.63 21.20
C HIS A 195 -56.45 57.08 20.83
N ILE A 196 -56.88 56.80 19.60
CA ILE A 196 -58.21 57.18 19.10
C ILE A 196 -59.21 56.04 19.36
N GLY A 197 -58.92 54.85 18.83
CA GLY A 197 -59.80 53.67 18.96
C GLY A 197 -59.67 52.72 17.78
N LYS A 198 -60.54 51.70 17.71
CA LYS A 198 -60.53 50.71 16.60
C LYS A 198 -61.04 51.26 15.27
N LYS A 199 -61.88 52.30 15.32
CA LYS A 199 -62.38 53.03 14.16
C LYS A 199 -61.82 54.45 14.19
N TRP A 200 -61.55 55.00 13.02
CA TRP A 200 -61.14 56.40 12.89
C TRP A 200 -62.37 57.30 13.04
N ASP A 201 -62.26 58.29 13.93
CA ASP A 201 -63.28 59.30 14.18
C ASP A 201 -62.58 60.65 14.31
N GLU A 202 -62.80 61.53 13.33
CA GLU A 202 -62.15 62.85 13.24
C GLU A 202 -62.57 63.77 14.38
N ASN A 203 -63.82 63.71 14.83
CA ASN A 203 -64.32 64.54 15.92
C ASN A 203 -63.69 64.11 17.25
N LEU A 204 -63.57 62.80 17.47
CA LEU A 204 -62.89 62.26 18.64
C LEU A 204 -61.40 62.58 18.63
N ALA A 205 -60.75 62.52 17.46
CA ALA A 205 -59.35 62.90 17.27
C ALA A 205 -59.11 64.37 17.60
N LYS A 206 -59.97 65.28 17.09
CA LYS A 206 -59.89 66.71 17.36
C LYS A 206 -60.05 67.02 18.85
N LYS A 207 -61.07 66.45 19.49
CA LYS A 207 -61.33 66.64 20.93
C LYS A 207 -60.13 66.21 21.79
N LYS A 208 -59.52 65.06 21.50
CA LYS A 208 -58.36 64.55 22.24
C LYS A 208 -57.09 65.38 22.00
N VAL A 209 -56.92 65.93 20.80
CA VAL A 209 -55.80 66.85 20.50
C VAL A 209 -55.98 68.18 21.24
N GLU A 210 -57.20 68.73 21.29
CA GLU A 210 -57.52 69.94 22.05
C GLU A 210 -57.33 69.74 23.56
N GLU A 211 -57.81 68.62 24.10
CA GLU A 211 -57.61 68.25 25.51
C GLU A 211 -56.12 68.10 25.84
N PHE A 212 -55.33 67.51 24.93
CA PHE A 212 -53.89 67.40 25.08
C PHE A 212 -53.19 68.77 25.08
N LYS A 213 -53.63 69.72 24.23
CA LYS A 213 -53.11 71.09 24.22
C LYS A 213 -53.46 71.83 25.51
N LYS A 214 -54.73 71.73 25.95
CA LYS A 214 -55.23 72.39 27.17
C LYS A 214 -54.54 71.90 28.44
N ASN A 215 -54.27 70.61 28.55
CA ASN A 215 -53.52 70.03 29.67
C ASN A 215 -52.02 70.43 29.69
N LYS A 216 -51.52 71.02 28.61
CA LYS A 216 -50.14 71.52 28.50
C LYS A 216 -50.01 73.01 28.83
N GLU A 217 -51.11 73.78 28.82
CA GLU A 217 -51.13 75.20 29.22
C GLU A 217 -51.36 75.39 30.73
N VAL A 218 -51.63 74.31 31.48
CA VAL A 218 -51.89 74.33 32.93
C VAL A 218 -50.74 73.68 33.74
N ARG A 219 -49.57 73.48 33.12
CA ARG A 219 -48.35 72.94 33.75
C ARG A 219 -47.11 73.70 33.30
#